data_AF-A0A7C3QD23-F1
#
_entry.id   AF-A0A7C3QD23-F1
#
_cell.length_a   1.000
_cell.length_b   1.000
_cell.length_c   1.000
_cell.angle_alpha   90.00
_cell.angle_beta   90.00
_cell.angle_gamma   90.00
#
_symmetry.space_group_name_H-M   'P 1'
#
loop_
_entity.id
_entity.type
_entity.pdbx_description
1 polymer ?
#
loop_
_entity_poly.entity_id
_entity_poly.type
_entity_poly.pdbx_seq_one_letter_code
_entity_poly.pdbx_strand_id
1 'polypeptide(L)'
;MNNNQPINIRWCEFETADEQTRREMARQAAEGSARDLTAYEAMTDMLAYHGETAVLVELARQAMPYLQTNTALTSRRKQELAAQATDMLIFQYVESGGADLAALQAALELYMPVDEAQLASFVAILRGERAYRWQLSHFVVEEMSEERQQAAAQNTAVLMLAFLGYLHVQEQIPLSKGNFMRQLWPVYLVERRTGQLEERLDMTAVIRGERPRPVIRPRPHPLCPDKATLEQYLTKLLNYQAQSYKAAAVFTLIPAWLRFLQTCQLIDQTQQSAVSAELKSMADDLAAYWSDFSDDPTLRRDVEQDWFNLQD
;
A
#
# COMPACT_ATOMS: atom_id res chain seq x y z
N MET A 1 22.68 -21.29 23.93
CA MET A 1 22.91 -19.84 24.01
C MET A 1 21.65 -19.15 23.50
N ASN A 2 20.93 -18.47 24.39
CA ASN A 2 19.67 -17.78 24.10
C ASN A 2 19.96 -16.40 23.49
N ASN A 3 20.21 -16.32 22.18
CA ASN A 3 20.13 -15.03 21.49
C ASN A 3 18.65 -14.71 21.25
N ASN A 4 18.04 -14.07 22.25
CA ASN A 4 16.65 -13.63 22.23
C ASN A 4 16.54 -12.12 21.90
N GLN A 5 17.53 -11.56 21.20
CA GLN A 5 17.46 -10.18 20.75
C GLN A 5 16.60 -10.11 19.48
N PRO A 6 15.68 -9.14 19.38
CA PRO A 6 14.88 -8.93 18.18
C PRO A 6 15.79 -8.60 17.01
N ILE A 7 15.52 -9.20 15.85
CA ILE A 7 16.25 -8.92 14.61
C ILE A 7 15.77 -7.56 14.11
N ASN A 8 16.56 -6.51 14.32
CA ASN A 8 16.28 -5.18 13.79
C ASN A 8 17.31 -4.86 12.70
N ILE A 9 16.95 -5.15 11.44
CA ILE A 9 17.78 -4.88 10.27
C ILE A 9 17.39 -3.51 9.72
N ARG A 10 18.35 -2.59 9.60
CA ARG A 10 18.13 -1.26 9.02
C ARG A 10 18.30 -1.29 7.50
N TRP A 11 17.61 -0.41 6.79
CA TRP A 11 17.73 -0.34 5.32
C TRP A 11 19.17 -0.05 4.89
N CYS A 12 19.84 0.90 5.54
CA CYS A 12 21.23 1.25 5.20
C CYS A 12 22.22 0.08 5.37
N GLU A 13 21.97 -0.82 6.32
CA GLU A 13 22.76 -2.04 6.53
C GLU A 13 22.45 -3.08 5.45
N PHE A 14 21.16 -3.21 5.08
CA PHE A 14 20.72 -4.14 4.06
C PHE A 14 21.19 -3.72 2.65
N GLU A 15 21.03 -2.46 2.27
CA GLU A 15 21.38 -1.90 0.96
C GLU A 15 22.88 -2.04 0.65
N THR A 16 23.73 -1.87 1.67
CA THR A 16 25.20 -1.93 1.51
C THR A 16 25.78 -3.34 1.62
N ALA A 17 24.97 -4.31 2.05
CA ALA A 17 25.38 -5.70 2.18
C ALA A 17 25.49 -6.41 0.82
N ASP A 18 26.43 -7.35 0.70
CA ASP A 18 26.48 -8.23 -0.47
C ASP A 18 25.26 -9.14 -0.56
N GLU A 19 25.05 -9.75 -1.72
CA GLU A 19 23.88 -10.60 -1.98
C GLU A 19 23.77 -11.78 -1.00
N GLN A 20 24.89 -12.40 -0.63
CA GLN A 20 24.89 -13.51 0.31
C GLN A 20 24.44 -13.07 1.71
N THR A 21 24.93 -11.92 2.15
CA THR A 21 24.60 -11.32 3.45
C THR A 21 23.14 -10.89 3.49
N ARG A 22 22.61 -10.30 2.41
CA ARG A 22 21.18 -9.95 2.30
C ARG A 22 20.27 -11.19 2.38
N ARG A 23 20.63 -12.27 1.70
CA ARG A 23 19.90 -13.54 1.77
C ARG A 23 19.96 -14.16 3.17
N GLU A 24 21.11 -14.08 3.83
CA GLU A 24 21.27 -14.55 5.20
C GLU A 24 20.43 -13.74 6.20
N MET A 25 20.39 -12.41 6.06
CA MET A 25 19.52 -11.53 6.85
C MET A 25 18.05 -11.91 6.67
N ALA A 26 17.60 -12.12 5.42
CA ALA A 26 16.24 -12.55 5.12
C ALA A 26 15.91 -13.93 5.71
N ARG A 27 16.85 -14.89 5.65
CA ARG A 27 16.70 -16.21 6.25
C ARG A 27 16.55 -16.13 7.77
N GLN A 28 17.40 -15.33 8.44
CA GLN A 28 17.33 -15.17 9.89
C GLN A 28 15.98 -14.56 10.32
N ALA A 29 15.48 -13.56 9.59
CA ALA A 29 14.16 -12.98 9.82
C ALA A 29 13.03 -14.01 9.57
N ALA A 30 13.14 -14.83 8.53
CA ALA A 30 12.18 -15.91 8.25
C ALA A 30 12.10 -16.94 9.39
N GLU A 31 13.24 -17.41 9.87
CA GLU A 31 13.35 -18.35 11.00
C GLU A 31 12.86 -17.73 12.32
N GLY A 32 13.00 -16.40 12.47
CA GLY A 32 12.52 -15.62 13.61
C GLY A 32 11.02 -15.29 13.57
N SER A 33 10.36 -15.41 12.42
CA SER A 33 9.02 -14.86 12.17
C SER A 33 7.92 -15.32 13.13
N ALA A 34 8.00 -16.56 13.62
CA ALA A 34 7.03 -17.07 14.61
C ALA A 34 7.23 -16.48 16.03
N ARG A 35 8.44 -16.01 16.35
CA ARG A 35 8.79 -15.43 17.65
C ARG A 35 8.61 -13.92 17.66
N ASP A 36 8.95 -13.26 16.55
CA ASP A 36 8.89 -11.81 16.41
C ASP A 36 8.23 -11.44 15.07
N LEU A 37 6.89 -11.45 15.09
CA LEU A 37 6.10 -11.10 13.90
C LEU A 37 6.31 -9.62 13.51
N THR A 38 6.51 -8.74 14.49
CA THR A 38 6.73 -7.31 14.25
C THR A 38 8.01 -7.08 13.45
N ALA A 39 9.11 -7.73 13.82
CA ALA A 39 10.36 -7.66 13.05
C ALA A 39 10.21 -8.21 11.63
N TYR A 40 9.50 -9.34 11.47
CA TYR A 40 9.21 -9.92 10.15
C TYR A 40 8.39 -8.96 9.26
N GLU A 41 7.35 -8.33 9.82
CA GLU A 41 6.52 -7.36 9.12
C GLU A 41 7.29 -6.09 8.75
N ALA A 42 8.14 -5.59 9.66
CA ALA A 42 9.00 -4.45 9.38
C ALA A 42 9.99 -4.72 8.23
N MET A 43 10.62 -5.90 8.22
CA MET A 43 11.51 -6.29 7.12
C MET A 43 10.73 -6.47 5.81
N THR A 44 9.54 -7.07 5.86
CA THR A 44 8.67 -7.22 4.70
C THR A 44 8.28 -5.86 4.11
N ASP A 45 7.90 -4.91 4.97
CA ASP A 45 7.52 -3.57 4.55
C ASP A 45 8.71 -2.81 3.94
N MET A 46 9.89 -2.90 4.55
CA MET A 46 11.13 -2.32 4.03
C MET A 46 11.47 -2.87 2.64
N LEU A 47 11.54 -4.21 2.49
CA LEU A 47 11.88 -4.84 1.21
C LEU A 47 10.84 -4.52 0.12
N ALA A 48 9.56 -4.49 0.49
CA ALA A 48 8.49 -4.17 -0.46
C ALA A 48 8.57 -2.72 -0.94
N TYR A 49 8.88 -1.77 -0.05
CA TYR A 49 9.06 -0.36 -0.40
C TYR A 49 10.17 -0.16 -1.43
N HIS A 50 11.29 -0.86 -1.24
CA HIS A 50 12.48 -0.74 -2.06
C HIS A 50 12.48 -1.59 -3.34
N GLY A 51 11.41 -2.34 -3.60
CA GLY A 51 11.34 -3.19 -4.80
C GLY A 51 12.25 -4.41 -4.76
N GLU A 52 12.65 -4.87 -3.57
CA GLU A 52 13.47 -6.08 -3.37
C GLU A 52 12.62 -7.36 -3.48
N THR A 53 11.79 -7.46 -4.54
CA THR A 53 10.75 -8.48 -4.71
C THR A 53 11.31 -9.90 -4.65
N ALA A 54 12.50 -10.14 -5.23
CA ALA A 54 13.13 -11.45 -5.21
C ALA A 54 13.50 -11.92 -3.79
N VAL A 55 14.08 -11.03 -2.98
CA VAL A 55 14.41 -11.32 -1.58
C VAL A 55 13.13 -11.48 -0.76
N LEU A 56 12.12 -10.66 -1.04
CA LEU A 56 10.83 -10.72 -0.35
C LEU A 56 10.09 -12.04 -0.58
N VAL A 57 10.11 -12.58 -1.81
CA VAL A 57 9.58 -13.92 -2.10
C VAL A 57 10.35 -15.00 -1.33
N GLU A 58 11.68 -14.90 -1.28
CA GLU A 58 12.49 -15.85 -0.53
C GLU A 58 12.16 -15.81 0.97
N LEU A 59 12.09 -14.62 1.56
CA LEU A 59 11.68 -14.38 2.95
C LEU A 59 10.31 -15.01 3.23
N ALA A 60 9.29 -14.70 2.43
CA ALA A 60 7.92 -15.19 2.63
C ALA A 60 7.83 -16.71 2.51
N ARG A 61 8.52 -17.30 1.53
CA ARG A 61 8.58 -18.76 1.32
C ARG A 61 9.23 -19.47 2.51
N GLN A 62 10.33 -18.94 3.04
CA GLN A 62 11.02 -19.52 4.19
C GLN A 62 10.26 -19.32 5.50
N ALA A 63 9.55 -18.20 5.67
CA ALA A 63 8.79 -17.89 6.89
C ALA A 63 7.51 -18.72 7.01
N MET A 64 6.87 -19.08 5.89
CA MET A 64 5.54 -19.68 5.89
C MET A 64 5.39 -20.94 6.77
N PRO A 65 6.32 -21.92 6.77
CA PRO A 65 6.21 -23.09 7.66
C PRO A 65 6.19 -22.72 9.15
N TYR A 66 6.96 -21.71 9.55
CA TYR A 66 7.00 -21.22 10.93
C TYR A 66 5.69 -20.49 11.29
N LEU A 67 5.18 -19.65 10.37
CA LEU A 67 3.93 -18.90 10.57
C LEU A 67 2.70 -19.81 10.61
N GLN A 68 2.64 -20.85 9.77
CA GLN A 68 1.53 -21.80 9.73
C GLN A 68 1.44 -22.64 11.00
N THR A 69 2.57 -23.06 11.56
CA THR A 69 2.63 -23.86 12.79
C THR A 69 2.49 -23.02 14.07
N ASN A 70 2.62 -21.70 13.98
CA ASN A 70 2.49 -20.80 15.12
C ASN A 70 1.06 -20.81 15.69
N THR A 71 0.88 -21.31 16.91
CA THR A 71 -0.43 -21.38 17.59
C THR A 71 -0.89 -20.04 18.18
N ALA A 72 0.00 -19.05 18.31
CA ALA A 72 -0.36 -17.71 18.75
C ALA A 72 -1.09 -16.90 17.67
N LEU A 73 -0.92 -17.27 16.39
CA LEU A 73 -1.59 -16.61 15.27
C LEU A 73 -3.00 -17.17 15.06
N THR A 74 -3.97 -16.26 14.91
CA THR A 74 -5.32 -16.62 14.52
C THR A 74 -5.36 -17.13 13.08
N SER A 75 -6.36 -17.94 12.73
CA SER A 75 -6.54 -18.44 11.36
C SER A 75 -6.64 -17.33 10.33
N ARG A 76 -7.34 -16.22 10.69
CA ARG A 76 -7.42 -15.03 9.84
C ARG A 76 -6.05 -14.43 9.57
N ARG A 77 -5.20 -14.29 10.60
CA ARG A 77 -3.86 -13.72 10.42
C ARG A 77 -2.98 -14.59 9.52
N LYS A 78 -3.07 -15.92 9.67
CA LYS A 78 -2.37 -16.86 8.78
C LYS A 78 -2.82 -16.72 7.33
N GLN A 79 -4.12 -16.54 7.09
CA GLN A 79 -4.66 -16.30 5.74
C GLN A 79 -4.17 -14.97 5.15
N GLU A 80 -4.11 -13.90 5.95
CA GLU A 80 -3.57 -12.61 5.51
C GLU A 80 -2.10 -12.72 5.10
N LEU A 81 -1.27 -13.42 5.89
CA LEU A 81 0.14 -13.65 5.58
C LEU A 81 0.33 -14.55 4.35
N ALA A 82 -0.51 -15.56 4.18
CA ALA A 82 -0.52 -16.41 2.98
C ALA A 82 -0.92 -15.62 1.73
N ALA A 83 -1.95 -14.77 1.82
CA ALA A 83 -2.37 -13.91 0.72
C ALA A 83 -1.24 -12.93 0.32
N GLN A 84 -0.55 -12.37 1.30
CA GLN A 84 0.61 -11.51 1.04
C GLN A 84 1.74 -12.27 0.32
N ALA A 85 2.06 -13.50 0.74
CA ALA A 85 3.07 -14.31 0.06
C ALA A 85 2.67 -14.64 -1.40
N THR A 86 1.40 -14.94 -1.63
CA THR A 86 0.82 -15.14 -2.97
C THR A 86 0.98 -13.89 -3.84
N ASP A 87 0.66 -12.70 -3.32
CA ASP A 87 0.86 -11.44 -4.05
C ASP A 87 2.33 -11.29 -4.49
N MET A 88 3.30 -11.55 -3.59
CA MET A 88 4.72 -11.39 -3.92
C MET A 88 5.20 -12.35 -5.00
N LEU A 89 4.72 -13.59 -5.00
CA LEU A 89 5.00 -14.56 -6.06
C LEU A 89 4.45 -14.08 -7.41
N ILE A 90 3.23 -13.54 -7.43
CA ILE A 90 2.64 -13.00 -8.65
C ILE A 90 3.43 -11.77 -9.12
N PHE A 91 3.84 -10.89 -8.21
CA PHE A 91 4.63 -9.71 -8.56
C PHE A 91 5.98 -10.09 -9.15
N GLN A 92 6.72 -11.01 -8.52
CA GLN A 92 7.98 -11.52 -9.07
C GLN A 92 7.78 -12.12 -10.46
N TYR A 93 6.70 -12.87 -10.67
CA TYR A 93 6.37 -13.42 -11.97
C TYR A 93 6.14 -12.32 -13.01
N VAL A 94 5.36 -11.28 -12.70
CA VAL A 94 5.10 -10.18 -13.63
C VAL A 94 6.39 -9.38 -13.92
N GLU A 95 7.14 -9.02 -12.89
CA GLU A 95 8.37 -8.22 -13.00
C GLU A 95 9.52 -8.95 -13.73
N SER A 96 9.53 -10.30 -13.67
CA SER A 96 10.47 -11.12 -14.44
C SER A 96 10.03 -11.40 -15.89
N GLY A 97 8.93 -10.79 -16.34
CA GLY A 97 8.36 -10.97 -17.67
C GLY A 97 7.42 -12.18 -17.82
N GLY A 98 7.34 -13.03 -16.79
CA GLY A 98 6.39 -14.12 -16.61
C GLY A 98 6.23 -15.05 -17.81
N ALA A 99 7.20 -15.94 -17.96
CA ALA A 99 7.27 -16.89 -19.07
C ALA A 99 6.43 -18.16 -18.86
N ASP A 100 6.21 -18.58 -17.61
CA ASP A 100 5.58 -19.87 -17.28
C ASP A 100 4.47 -19.72 -16.22
N LEU A 101 3.24 -19.54 -16.70
CA LEU A 101 2.07 -19.39 -15.83
C LEU A 101 1.76 -20.68 -15.03
N ALA A 102 2.09 -21.85 -15.58
CA ALA A 102 1.87 -23.12 -14.91
C ALA A 102 2.81 -23.29 -13.71
N ALA A 103 4.07 -22.86 -13.85
CA ALA A 103 5.03 -22.81 -12.73
C ALA A 103 4.56 -21.86 -11.62
N LEU A 104 4.03 -20.67 -11.98
CA LEU A 104 3.44 -19.76 -11.01
C LEU A 104 2.25 -20.41 -10.29
N GLN A 105 1.32 -21.00 -11.03
CA GLN A 105 0.16 -21.67 -10.44
C GLN A 105 0.58 -22.76 -9.44
N ALA A 106 1.52 -23.63 -9.83
CA ALA A 106 2.02 -24.68 -8.94
C ALA A 106 2.66 -24.13 -7.66
N ALA A 107 3.35 -22.99 -7.75
CA ALA A 107 3.93 -22.32 -6.58
C ALA A 107 2.84 -21.74 -5.65
N LEU A 108 1.78 -21.17 -6.22
CA LEU A 108 0.66 -20.59 -5.47
C LEU A 108 -0.22 -21.66 -4.80
N GLU A 109 -0.37 -22.83 -5.43
CA GLU A 109 -1.12 -23.97 -4.90
C GLU A 109 -0.56 -24.53 -3.58
N LEU A 110 0.69 -24.18 -3.23
CA LEU A 110 1.27 -24.46 -1.91
C LEU A 110 0.61 -23.66 -0.77
N TYR A 111 -0.04 -22.53 -1.09
CA TYR A 111 -0.66 -21.63 -0.12
C TYR A 111 -2.18 -21.73 -0.16
N MET A 112 -2.77 -21.84 -1.35
CA MET A 112 -4.22 -21.87 -1.55
C MET A 112 -4.60 -22.47 -2.90
N PRO A 113 -5.80 -23.06 -3.05
CA PRO A 113 -6.30 -23.48 -4.36
C PRO A 113 -6.35 -22.29 -5.34
N VAL A 114 -5.92 -22.52 -6.58
CA VAL A 114 -5.85 -21.50 -7.63
C VAL A 114 -6.74 -21.88 -8.80
N ASP A 115 -7.57 -20.93 -9.24
CA ASP A 115 -8.28 -21.03 -10.51
C ASP A 115 -7.41 -20.41 -11.62
N GLU A 116 -7.03 -21.24 -12.60
CA GLU A 116 -6.12 -20.83 -13.69
C GLU A 116 -6.65 -19.62 -14.47
N ALA A 117 -7.96 -19.59 -14.74
CA ALA A 117 -8.58 -18.51 -15.51
C ALA A 117 -8.58 -17.18 -14.73
N GLN A 118 -8.83 -17.23 -13.42
CA GLN A 118 -8.73 -16.07 -12.54
C GLN A 118 -7.30 -15.59 -12.38
N LEU A 119 -6.32 -16.50 -12.26
CA LEU A 119 -4.90 -16.15 -12.20
C LEU A 119 -4.45 -15.47 -13.51
N ALA A 120 -4.75 -16.06 -14.66
CA ALA A 120 -4.45 -15.48 -15.97
C ALA A 120 -5.11 -14.09 -16.12
N SER A 121 -6.36 -13.96 -15.68
CA SER A 121 -7.08 -12.71 -15.63
C SER A 121 -6.39 -11.65 -14.77
N PHE A 122 -5.95 -12.03 -13.57
CA PHE A 122 -5.24 -11.14 -12.64
C PHE A 122 -3.91 -10.66 -13.21
N VAL A 123 -3.10 -11.57 -13.76
CA VAL A 123 -1.82 -11.27 -14.42
C VAL A 123 -2.03 -10.30 -15.60
N ALA A 124 -3.05 -10.54 -16.43
CA ALA A 124 -3.34 -9.67 -17.57
C ALA A 124 -3.69 -8.23 -17.16
N ILE A 125 -4.34 -8.04 -15.99
CA ILE A 125 -4.58 -6.69 -15.44
C ILE A 125 -3.26 -6.04 -15.02
N LEU A 126 -2.41 -6.76 -14.28
CA LEU A 126 -1.11 -6.23 -13.83
C LEU A 126 -0.14 -5.91 -14.98
N ARG A 127 -0.27 -6.58 -16.12
CA ARG A 127 0.49 -6.28 -17.34
C ARG A 127 -0.09 -5.14 -18.17
N GLY A 128 -1.22 -4.57 -17.76
CA GLY A 128 -1.91 -3.54 -18.55
C GLY A 128 -2.55 -4.08 -19.85
N GLU A 129 -2.66 -5.40 -20.02
CA GLU A 129 -3.25 -6.04 -21.20
C GLU A 129 -4.79 -5.94 -21.20
N ARG A 130 -5.39 -5.57 -20.06
CA ARG A 130 -6.82 -5.36 -19.92
C ARG A 130 -7.15 -3.90 -19.66
N ALA A 131 -8.00 -3.35 -20.52
CA ALA A 131 -8.56 -2.02 -20.36
C ALA A 131 -9.97 -2.09 -19.78
N TYR A 132 -10.26 -1.18 -18.85
CA TYR A 132 -11.59 -1.01 -18.25
C TYR A 132 -12.12 0.38 -18.58
N ARG A 133 -13.44 0.47 -18.75
CA ARG A 133 -14.13 1.76 -18.89
C ARG A 133 -14.86 2.07 -17.60
N TRP A 134 -14.29 3.01 -16.84
CA TRP A 134 -14.84 3.42 -15.56
C TRP A 134 -15.77 4.62 -15.72
N GLN A 135 -16.72 4.73 -14.80
CA GLN A 135 -17.53 5.93 -14.60
C GLN A 135 -17.51 6.24 -13.11
N LEU A 136 -17.61 7.52 -12.76
CA LEU A 136 -17.58 7.94 -11.35
C LEU A 136 -18.69 7.28 -10.53
N SER A 137 -19.86 7.06 -11.13
CA SER A 137 -21.01 6.37 -10.54
C SER A 137 -20.71 4.93 -10.08
N HIS A 138 -19.66 4.29 -10.61
CA HIS A 138 -19.24 2.96 -10.19
C HIS A 138 -18.64 2.91 -8.79
N PHE A 139 -18.32 4.07 -8.19
CA PHE A 139 -17.62 4.20 -6.91
C PHE A 139 -18.39 5.00 -5.85
N VAL A 140 -19.48 5.68 -6.22
CA VAL A 140 -20.30 6.48 -5.29
C VAL A 140 -21.24 5.56 -4.52
N VAL A 141 -21.22 5.63 -3.18
CA VAL A 141 -21.95 4.70 -2.28
C VAL A 141 -23.17 5.33 -1.58
N GLU A 142 -23.40 6.63 -1.77
CA GLU A 142 -24.49 7.34 -1.09
C GLU A 142 -25.86 6.75 -1.44
N GLU A 143 -26.65 6.44 -0.42
CA GLU A 143 -28.05 5.95 -0.55
C GLU A 143 -28.22 4.64 -1.34
N MET A 144 -27.16 3.82 -1.39
CA MET A 144 -27.13 2.56 -2.12
C MET A 144 -27.66 1.35 -1.33
N SER A 145 -28.36 0.45 -2.03
CA SER A 145 -28.63 -0.92 -1.55
C SER A 145 -27.32 -1.68 -1.28
N GLU A 146 -27.34 -2.67 -0.40
CA GLU A 146 -26.18 -3.51 -0.07
C GLU A 146 -25.48 -4.07 -1.33
N GLU A 147 -26.26 -4.54 -2.31
CA GLU A 147 -25.75 -5.04 -3.60
C GLU A 147 -24.90 -4.00 -4.33
N ARG A 148 -25.33 -2.74 -4.33
CA ARG A 148 -24.61 -1.65 -4.98
C ARG A 148 -23.36 -1.24 -4.19
N GLN A 149 -23.40 -1.31 -2.86
CA GLN A 149 -22.20 -1.09 -2.04
C GLN A 149 -21.14 -2.17 -2.31
N GLN A 150 -21.57 -3.43 -2.44
CA GLN A 150 -20.70 -4.54 -2.80
C GLN A 150 -20.11 -4.38 -4.21
N ALA A 151 -20.93 -3.96 -5.19
CA ALA A 151 -20.45 -3.65 -6.53
C ALA A 151 -19.41 -2.52 -6.54
N ALA A 152 -19.63 -1.45 -5.76
CA ALA A 152 -18.66 -0.36 -5.63
C ALA A 152 -17.35 -0.80 -4.98
N ALA A 153 -17.41 -1.68 -3.97
CA ALA A 153 -16.21 -2.27 -3.37
C ALA A 153 -15.44 -3.15 -4.37
N GLN A 154 -16.13 -3.98 -5.16
CA GLN A 154 -15.53 -4.78 -6.22
C GLN A 154 -14.88 -3.91 -7.29
N ASN A 155 -15.58 -2.87 -7.76
CA ASN A 155 -15.04 -1.92 -8.73
C ASN A 155 -13.79 -1.22 -8.18
N THR A 156 -13.79 -0.83 -6.91
CA THR A 156 -12.63 -0.22 -6.25
C THR A 156 -11.46 -1.20 -6.22
N ALA A 157 -11.69 -2.47 -5.86
CA ALA A 157 -10.65 -3.49 -5.86
C ALA A 157 -10.02 -3.71 -7.26
N VAL A 158 -10.85 -3.78 -8.31
CA VAL A 158 -10.37 -3.91 -9.70
C VAL A 158 -9.65 -2.64 -10.16
N LEU A 159 -10.13 -1.45 -9.79
CA LEU A 159 -9.47 -0.18 -10.07
C LEU A 159 -8.06 -0.15 -9.45
N MET A 160 -7.90 -0.62 -8.20
CA MET A 160 -6.59 -0.69 -7.56
C MET A 160 -5.65 -1.68 -8.24
N LEU A 161 -6.15 -2.80 -8.77
CA LEU A 161 -5.33 -3.73 -9.56
C LEU A 161 -4.89 -3.10 -10.89
N ALA A 162 -5.80 -2.42 -11.59
CA ALA A 162 -5.47 -1.68 -12.80
C ALA A 162 -4.44 -0.57 -12.52
N PHE A 163 -4.54 0.09 -11.37
CA PHE A 163 -3.55 1.06 -10.93
C PHE A 163 -2.17 0.43 -10.67
N LEU A 164 -2.08 -0.75 -10.05
CA LEU A 164 -0.81 -1.47 -9.93
C LEU A 164 -0.18 -1.76 -11.29
N GLY A 165 -0.99 -2.19 -12.26
CA GLY A 165 -0.51 -2.40 -13.62
C GLY A 165 -0.03 -1.11 -14.28
N TYR A 166 -0.75 0.01 -14.07
CA TYR A 166 -0.32 1.33 -14.52
C TYR A 166 1.03 1.74 -13.90
N LEU A 167 1.19 1.57 -12.57
CA LEU A 167 2.45 1.87 -11.88
C LEU A 167 3.63 1.09 -12.47
N HIS A 168 3.44 -0.21 -12.70
CA HIS A 168 4.50 -1.06 -13.23
C HIS A 168 4.84 -0.72 -14.68
N VAL A 169 3.82 -0.61 -15.54
CA VAL A 169 4.02 -0.48 -17.00
C VAL A 169 4.39 0.94 -17.41
N GLN A 170 3.75 1.96 -16.82
CA GLN A 170 3.89 3.36 -17.23
C GLN A 170 4.87 4.15 -16.35
N GLU A 171 4.83 3.91 -15.04
CA GLU A 171 5.63 4.66 -14.07
C GLU A 171 6.91 3.92 -13.66
N GLN A 172 7.11 2.67 -14.11
CA GLN A 172 8.24 1.80 -13.75
C GLN A 172 8.43 1.61 -12.24
N ILE A 173 7.34 1.68 -11.48
CA ILE A 173 7.34 1.51 -10.03
C ILE A 173 7.17 0.02 -9.70
N PRO A 174 7.97 -0.54 -8.76
CA PRO A 174 7.82 -1.92 -8.32
C PRO A 174 6.41 -2.22 -7.81
N LEU A 175 5.87 -3.38 -8.20
CA LEU A 175 4.53 -3.82 -7.80
C LEU A 175 4.44 -3.98 -6.28
N SER A 176 5.54 -4.39 -5.64
CA SER A 176 5.62 -4.50 -4.18
C SER A 176 5.39 -3.17 -3.46
N LYS A 177 5.97 -2.06 -3.95
CA LYS A 177 5.76 -0.69 -3.43
C LYS A 177 4.33 -0.24 -3.71
N GLY A 178 3.86 -0.45 -4.93
CA GLY A 178 2.48 -0.15 -5.33
C GLY A 178 1.43 -0.86 -4.47
N ASN A 179 1.71 -2.09 -4.02
CA ASN A 179 0.77 -2.90 -3.23
C ASN A 179 0.39 -2.23 -1.90
N PHE A 180 1.23 -1.37 -1.32
CA PHE A 180 0.83 -0.58 -0.15
C PHE A 180 -0.36 0.32 -0.46
N MET A 181 -0.34 1.00 -1.61
CA MET A 181 -1.48 1.80 -2.06
C MET A 181 -2.70 0.90 -2.28
N ARG A 182 -2.55 -0.28 -2.92
CA ARG A 182 -3.67 -1.23 -3.10
C ARG A 182 -4.33 -1.63 -1.78
N GLN A 183 -3.54 -1.86 -0.72
CA GLN A 183 -4.06 -2.28 0.58
C GLN A 183 -4.68 -1.13 1.38
N LEU A 184 -4.04 0.04 1.37
CA LEU A 184 -4.36 1.14 2.28
C LEU A 184 -5.36 2.14 1.67
N TRP A 185 -5.30 2.35 0.37
CA TRP A 185 -6.13 3.36 -0.29
C TRP A 185 -7.64 3.09 -0.20
N PRO A 186 -8.13 1.86 -0.41
CA PRO A 186 -9.56 1.58 -0.21
C PRO A 186 -10.02 1.88 1.22
N VAL A 187 -9.17 1.62 2.22
CA VAL A 187 -9.45 1.94 3.63
C VAL A 187 -9.55 3.45 3.81
N TYR A 188 -8.57 4.22 3.31
CA TYR A 188 -8.61 5.68 3.32
C TYR A 188 -9.90 6.23 2.71
N LEU A 189 -10.29 5.77 1.51
CA LEU A 189 -11.50 6.23 0.82
C LEU A 189 -12.78 5.96 1.63
N VAL A 190 -12.87 4.80 2.29
CA VAL A 190 -14.01 4.44 3.15
C VAL A 190 -14.02 5.28 4.43
N GLU A 191 -12.88 5.40 5.12
CA GLU A 191 -12.76 6.18 6.36
C GLU A 191 -13.09 7.66 6.11
N ARG A 192 -12.60 8.22 5.00
CA ARG A 192 -12.93 9.56 4.54
C ARG A 192 -14.43 9.74 4.31
N ARG A 193 -15.04 8.87 3.50
CA ARG A 193 -16.48 8.96 3.17
C ARG A 193 -17.38 8.81 4.41
N THR A 194 -16.95 8.00 5.37
CA THR A 194 -17.73 7.74 6.61
C THR A 194 -17.46 8.78 7.70
N GLY A 195 -16.67 9.83 7.42
CA GLY A 195 -16.35 10.88 8.37
C GLY A 195 -15.39 10.46 9.49
N GLN A 196 -14.78 9.28 9.41
CA GLN A 196 -13.83 8.79 10.43
C GLN A 196 -12.52 9.58 10.46
N LEU A 197 -12.21 10.28 9.36
CA LEU A 197 -11.03 11.16 9.22
C LEU A 197 -11.37 12.64 9.44
N GLU A 198 -12.59 12.97 9.83
CA GLU A 198 -12.92 14.34 10.22
C GLU A 198 -12.30 14.64 11.58
N GLU A 199 -11.80 15.88 11.75
CA GLU A 199 -11.31 16.35 13.03
C GLU A 199 -12.41 16.20 14.08
N ARG A 200 -12.09 15.44 15.14
CA ARG A 200 -13.01 15.29 16.26
C ARG A 200 -13.26 16.66 16.85
N LEU A 201 -14.54 16.99 17.05
CA LEU A 201 -14.93 18.20 17.75
C LEU A 201 -14.17 18.28 19.08
N ASP A 202 -13.57 19.44 19.33
CA ASP A 202 -12.94 19.73 20.60
C ASP A 202 -14.01 19.66 21.69
N MET A 203 -13.99 18.56 22.45
CA MET A 203 -14.92 18.32 23.54
C MET A 203 -14.83 19.43 24.59
N THR A 204 -13.69 20.11 24.72
CA THR A 204 -13.56 21.24 25.65
C THR A 204 -14.33 22.46 25.16
N ALA A 205 -14.35 22.74 23.86
CA ALA A 205 -15.20 23.78 23.27
C ALA A 205 -16.70 23.47 23.46
N VAL A 206 -17.08 22.20 23.26
CA VAL A 206 -18.46 21.73 23.51
C VAL A 206 -18.85 21.92 24.99
N ILE A 207 -17.97 21.57 25.93
CA ILE A 207 -18.19 21.74 27.38
C ILE A 207 -18.32 23.23 27.75
N ARG A 208 -17.59 24.12 27.07
CA ARG A 208 -17.70 25.58 27.25
C ARG A 208 -18.98 26.18 26.66
N GLY A 209 -19.84 25.37 26.04
CA GLY A 209 -21.10 25.81 25.43
C GLY A 209 -20.92 26.46 24.05
N GLU A 210 -19.73 26.34 23.44
CA GLU A 210 -19.52 26.77 22.07
C GLU A 210 -20.26 25.82 21.15
N ARG A 211 -21.37 26.28 20.55
CA ARG A 211 -22.12 25.49 19.58
C ARG A 211 -21.25 25.34 18.32
N PRO A 212 -20.89 24.12 17.91
CA PRO A 212 -20.18 23.92 16.66
C PRO A 212 -21.03 24.50 15.54
N ARG A 213 -20.47 25.44 14.77
CA ARG A 213 -21.13 25.86 13.52
C ARG A 213 -20.95 24.72 12.53
N PRO A 214 -22.03 24.18 11.94
CA PRO A 214 -21.89 23.17 10.90
C PRO A 214 -21.12 23.79 9.74
N VAL A 215 -19.89 23.34 9.54
CA VAL A 215 -19.10 23.74 8.38
C VAL A 215 -19.67 22.95 7.20
N ILE A 216 -20.45 23.61 6.36
CA ILE A 216 -20.92 23.01 5.10
C ILE A 216 -19.70 22.88 4.20
N ARG A 217 -19.10 21.69 4.19
CA ARG A 217 -18.00 21.38 3.26
C ARG A 217 -18.61 20.94 1.93
N PRO A 218 -18.06 21.40 0.80
CA PRO A 218 -18.43 20.84 -0.50
C PRO A 218 -18.20 19.32 -0.47
N ARG A 219 -19.07 18.57 -1.16
CA ARG A 219 -18.93 17.11 -1.20
C ARG A 219 -17.58 16.76 -1.84
N PRO A 220 -16.71 16.02 -1.14
CA PRO A 220 -15.41 15.65 -1.69
C PRO A 220 -15.56 14.76 -2.93
N HIS A 221 -14.59 14.85 -3.85
CA HIS A 221 -14.51 13.91 -4.97
C HIS A 221 -14.27 12.48 -4.44
N PRO A 222 -14.99 11.45 -4.88
CA PRO A 222 -14.99 10.13 -4.23
C PRO A 222 -13.66 9.37 -4.33
N LEU A 223 -12.79 9.73 -5.29
CA LEU A 223 -11.50 9.06 -5.54
C LEU A 223 -10.28 9.96 -5.34
N CYS A 224 -10.48 11.28 -5.21
CA CYS A 224 -9.37 12.20 -5.00
C CYS A 224 -9.21 12.48 -3.51
N PRO A 225 -7.99 12.41 -2.97
CA PRO A 225 -7.73 12.85 -1.61
C PRO A 225 -7.96 14.35 -1.47
N ASP A 226 -8.12 14.78 -0.21
CA ASP A 226 -7.95 16.17 0.22
C ASP A 226 -6.91 16.21 1.34
N LYS A 227 -6.31 17.38 1.55
CA LYS A 227 -5.21 17.55 2.50
C LYS A 227 -5.61 17.13 3.90
N ALA A 228 -6.73 17.65 4.40
CA ALA A 228 -7.13 17.48 5.79
C ALA A 228 -7.33 15.98 6.15
N THR A 229 -8.06 15.24 5.32
CA THR A 229 -8.33 13.82 5.61
C THR A 229 -7.10 12.95 5.38
N LEU A 230 -6.28 13.26 4.37
CA LEU A 230 -5.04 12.52 4.11
C LEU A 230 -4.04 12.70 5.25
N GLU A 231 -3.88 13.91 5.77
CA GLU A 231 -3.00 14.22 6.91
C GLU A 231 -3.37 13.41 8.14
N GLN A 232 -4.66 13.34 8.48
CA GLN A 232 -5.16 12.52 9.58
C GLN A 232 -4.89 11.02 9.36
N TYR A 233 -5.06 10.55 8.13
CA TYR A 233 -4.80 9.16 7.78
C TYR A 233 -3.32 8.80 7.88
N LEU A 234 -2.42 9.65 7.36
CA LEU A 234 -0.98 9.45 7.46
C LEU A 234 -0.51 9.52 8.91
N THR A 235 -1.01 10.48 9.68
CA THR A 235 -0.74 10.59 11.13
C THR A 235 -1.13 9.31 11.87
N LYS A 236 -2.28 8.71 11.52
CA LYS A 236 -2.71 7.42 12.07
C LYS A 236 -1.73 6.29 11.72
N LEU A 237 -1.27 6.21 10.47
CA LEU A 237 -0.27 5.20 10.06
C LEU A 237 1.06 5.35 10.80
N LEU A 238 1.54 6.59 10.94
CA LEU A 238 2.82 6.90 11.57
C LEU A 238 2.78 6.67 13.10
N ASN A 239 1.72 7.11 13.78
CA ASN A 239 1.67 7.08 15.24
C ASN A 239 1.27 5.73 15.84
N TYR A 240 0.30 5.02 15.26
CA TYR A 240 -0.24 3.82 15.90
C TYR A 240 0.53 2.54 15.58
N GLN A 241 1.19 2.50 14.43
CA GLN A 241 1.76 1.26 13.89
C GLN A 241 3.22 1.42 13.45
N ALA A 242 3.82 2.62 13.57
CA ALA A 242 5.16 2.94 13.09
C ALA A 242 5.40 2.51 11.63
N GLN A 243 4.38 2.66 10.79
CA GLN A 243 4.35 2.16 9.42
C GLN A 243 4.96 3.15 8.42
N SER A 244 6.20 3.59 8.67
CA SER A 244 6.90 4.62 7.90
C SER A 244 6.91 4.32 6.39
N TYR A 245 7.26 3.09 6.00
CA TYR A 245 7.31 2.66 4.60
C TYR A 245 5.96 2.74 3.89
N LYS A 246 4.90 2.29 4.55
CA LYS A 246 3.53 2.34 4.03
C LYS A 246 3.02 3.76 3.89
N ALA A 247 3.25 4.60 4.91
CA ALA A 247 2.87 6.02 4.88
C ALA A 247 3.62 6.75 3.75
N ALA A 248 4.92 6.51 3.62
CA ALA A 248 5.73 7.06 2.54
C ALA A 248 5.23 6.60 1.17
N ALA A 249 4.96 5.30 0.98
CA ALA A 249 4.44 4.77 -0.27
C ALA A 249 3.08 5.36 -0.64
N VAL A 250 2.14 5.46 0.30
CA VAL A 250 0.84 6.08 0.04
C VAL A 250 1.00 7.52 -0.43
N PHE A 251 1.83 8.31 0.26
CA PHE A 251 1.99 9.72 -0.10
C PHE A 251 2.72 9.93 -1.43
N THR A 252 3.82 9.21 -1.65
CA THR A 252 4.66 9.28 -2.86
C THR A 252 3.94 8.79 -4.12
N LEU A 253 2.97 7.87 -3.98
CA LEU A 253 2.21 7.33 -5.10
C LEU A 253 0.96 8.13 -5.50
N ILE A 254 0.57 9.16 -4.74
CA ILE A 254 -0.58 10.02 -5.07
C ILE A 254 -0.43 10.73 -6.43
N PRO A 255 0.73 11.34 -6.77
CA PRO A 255 0.96 11.91 -8.10
C PRO A 255 0.61 10.96 -9.25
N ALA A 256 1.09 9.71 -9.17
CA ALA A 256 0.80 8.66 -10.14
C ALA A 256 -0.67 8.24 -10.11
N TRP A 257 -1.30 8.17 -8.93
CA TRP A 257 -2.74 7.91 -8.79
C TRP A 257 -3.59 8.95 -9.52
N LEU A 258 -3.27 10.24 -9.40
CA LEU A 258 -4.02 11.30 -10.07
C LEU A 258 -3.85 11.23 -11.59
N ARG A 259 -2.64 10.97 -12.10
CA ARG A 259 -2.40 10.71 -13.53
C ARG A 259 -3.20 9.50 -14.00
N PHE A 260 -3.19 8.41 -13.24
CA PHE A 260 -3.99 7.22 -13.55
C PHE A 260 -5.50 7.54 -13.62
N LEU A 261 -6.05 8.26 -12.64
CA LEU A 261 -7.46 8.67 -12.68
C LEU A 261 -7.78 9.53 -13.90
N GLN A 262 -6.86 10.42 -14.31
CA GLN A 262 -7.00 11.22 -15.52
C GLN A 262 -7.00 10.35 -16.79
N THR A 263 -6.09 9.38 -16.89
CA THR A 263 -6.05 8.45 -18.04
C THR A 263 -7.32 7.60 -18.13
N CYS A 264 -7.94 7.29 -16.99
CA CYS A 264 -9.23 6.61 -16.90
C CYS A 264 -10.43 7.55 -17.14
N GLN A 265 -10.20 8.85 -17.40
CA GLN A 265 -11.22 9.89 -17.56
C GLN A 265 -12.14 10.03 -16.33
N LEU A 266 -11.63 9.68 -15.15
CA LEU A 266 -12.35 9.83 -13.87
C LEU A 266 -12.18 11.23 -13.28
N ILE A 267 -11.12 11.94 -13.69
CA ILE A 267 -10.90 13.35 -13.40
C ILE A 267 -10.37 14.06 -14.65
N ASP A 268 -10.49 15.38 -14.68
CA ASP A 268 -9.84 16.23 -15.69
C ASP A 268 -8.50 16.82 -15.20
N GLN A 269 -7.78 17.48 -16.10
CA GLN A 269 -6.49 18.13 -15.81
C GLN A 269 -6.63 19.22 -14.73
N THR A 270 -7.78 19.91 -14.67
CA THR A 270 -8.02 20.98 -13.70
C THR A 270 -8.13 20.40 -12.30
N GLN A 271 -8.89 19.32 -12.14
CA GLN A 271 -9.06 18.61 -10.88
C GLN A 271 -7.74 18.00 -10.42
N GLN A 272 -6.98 17.35 -11.31
CA GLN A 272 -5.65 16.85 -10.98
C GLN A 272 -4.74 17.97 -10.46
N SER A 273 -4.65 19.08 -11.19
CA SER A 273 -3.76 20.20 -10.84
C SER A 273 -4.17 20.84 -9.50
N ALA A 274 -5.47 20.97 -9.24
CA ALA A 274 -5.98 21.49 -7.99
C ALA A 274 -5.63 20.59 -6.79
N VAL A 275 -5.85 19.28 -6.92
CA VAL A 275 -5.52 18.31 -5.85
C VAL A 275 -4.01 18.25 -5.60
N SER A 276 -3.21 18.21 -6.67
CA SER A 276 -1.75 18.22 -6.54
C SER A 276 -1.24 19.50 -5.85
N ALA A 277 -1.78 20.66 -6.20
CA ALA A 277 -1.39 21.93 -5.58
C ALA A 277 -1.76 21.99 -4.09
N GLU A 278 -2.93 21.46 -3.71
CA GLU A 278 -3.37 21.38 -2.31
C GLU A 278 -2.43 20.50 -1.47
N LEU A 279 -2.13 19.30 -1.98
CA LEU A 279 -1.33 18.31 -1.27
C LEU A 279 0.16 18.61 -1.24
N LYS A 280 0.68 19.40 -2.18
CA LYS A 280 2.10 19.76 -2.24
C LYS A 280 2.62 20.32 -0.91
N SER A 281 1.81 21.11 -0.22
CA SER A 281 2.17 21.68 1.08
C SER A 281 2.48 20.64 2.17
N MET A 282 1.96 19.42 2.04
CA MET A 282 2.24 18.33 2.99
C MET A 282 3.63 17.69 2.75
N ALA A 283 4.22 17.85 1.57
CA ALA A 283 5.49 17.23 1.25
C ALA A 283 6.62 17.76 2.12
N ASP A 284 6.64 19.08 2.39
CA ASP A 284 7.64 19.71 3.26
C ASP A 284 7.53 19.21 4.71
N ASP A 285 6.32 19.13 5.25
CA ASP A 285 6.06 18.64 6.61
C ASP A 285 6.48 17.17 6.77
N LEU A 286 6.18 16.35 5.78
CA LEU A 286 6.53 14.94 5.78
C LEU A 286 8.04 14.70 5.54
N ALA A 287 8.68 15.48 4.68
CA ALA A 287 10.13 15.44 4.49
C ALA A 287 10.86 15.82 5.78
N ALA A 288 10.34 16.81 6.53
CA ALA A 288 10.85 17.16 7.85
C ALA A 288 10.68 16.00 8.84
N TYR A 289 9.51 15.35 8.88
CA TYR A 289 9.28 14.18 9.73
C TYR A 289 10.28 13.05 9.44
N TRP A 290 10.51 12.70 8.16
CA TRP A 290 11.46 11.65 7.80
C TRP A 290 12.93 12.06 7.90
N SER A 291 13.23 13.34 8.09
CA SER A 291 14.61 13.78 8.34
C SER A 291 15.14 13.25 9.68
N ASP A 292 14.25 12.99 10.64
CA ASP A 292 14.58 12.39 11.93
C ASP A 292 14.63 10.84 11.87
N PHE A 293 14.22 10.24 10.74
CA PHE A 293 14.20 8.79 10.55
C PHE A 293 15.55 8.28 10.01
N SER A 294 16.52 8.09 10.90
CA SER A 294 17.89 7.74 10.54
C SER A 294 18.07 6.36 9.88
N ASP A 295 17.10 5.46 10.05
CA ASP A 295 17.22 4.07 9.60
C ASP A 295 17.09 3.94 8.08
N ASP A 296 16.44 4.91 7.43
CA ASP A 296 16.31 4.96 5.98
C ASP A 296 16.18 6.41 5.43
N PRO A 297 17.28 6.99 4.93
CA PRO A 297 17.26 8.35 4.36
C PRO A 297 16.54 8.45 3.01
N THR A 298 16.20 7.33 2.37
CA THR A 298 15.50 7.33 1.08
C THR A 298 14.06 7.82 1.20
N LEU A 299 13.38 7.57 2.33
CA LEU A 299 11.99 7.98 2.54
C LEU A 299 11.81 9.48 2.35
N ARG A 300 12.73 10.26 2.93
CA ARG A 300 12.76 11.71 2.74
C ARG A 300 13.01 12.08 1.28
N ARG A 301 14.00 11.45 0.65
CA ARG A 301 14.39 11.74 -0.74
C ARG A 301 13.25 11.51 -1.71
N ASP A 302 12.56 10.37 -1.61
CA ASP A 302 11.44 10.01 -2.47
C ASP A 302 10.32 11.05 -2.36
N VAL A 303 10.05 11.52 -1.15
CA VAL A 303 8.99 12.51 -0.88
C VAL A 303 9.33 13.89 -1.42
N GLU A 304 10.58 14.30 -1.32
CA GLU A 304 11.05 15.52 -1.99
C GLU A 304 10.93 15.33 -3.52
N GLN A 305 11.52 14.29 -4.09
CA GLN A 305 11.63 14.10 -5.54
C GLN A 305 10.29 13.91 -6.26
N ASP A 306 9.42 13.04 -5.75
CA ASP A 306 8.16 12.68 -6.43
C ASP A 306 7.18 13.86 -6.54
N TRP A 307 7.28 14.82 -5.62
CA TRP A 307 6.46 16.04 -5.64
C TRP A 307 7.11 17.22 -6.38
N PHE A 308 8.45 17.21 -6.56
CA PHE A 308 9.13 18.18 -7.42
C PHE A 308 8.95 17.86 -8.91
N ASN A 309 8.95 16.58 -9.30
CA ASN A 309 8.87 16.15 -10.70
C ASN A 309 7.48 16.34 -11.36
N LEU A 310 6.49 16.85 -10.61
CA LEU A 310 5.16 17.18 -11.13
C LEU A 310 5.08 18.50 -11.92
N GLN A 311 6.20 19.19 -12.15
CA GLN A 311 6.25 20.52 -12.76
C GLN A 311 6.49 20.54 -14.27
N ASP A 312 6.84 19.40 -14.87
CA ASP A 312 7.14 19.24 -16.30
C ASP A 312 6.04 18.42 -17.01
#